data_AF-A0A6P8C3Y3-F1
#
_entry.id   AF-A0A6P8C3Y3-F1
#
_cell.length_a   1.000
_cell.length_b   1.000
_cell.length_c   1.000
_cell.angle_alpha   90.00
_cell.angle_beta   90.00
_cell.angle_gamma   90.00
#
_symmetry.space_group_name_H-M   'P 1'
#
loop_
_entity.id
_entity.type
_entity.pdbx_description
1 polymer ?
#
loop_
_entity_poly.entity_id
_entity_poly.type
_entity_poly.pdbx_seq_one_letter_code
_entity_poly.pdbx_strand_id
1 'polypeptide(L)'
;MAALGHSNSKEFPNLPEEPWDWEEISLNLLRPSDIYSGLFCISLAQRNSGRKRHRLRWMVKPRAVPQLILKLQDPTERESALRMLSSYLFEKREEEPENYYMVGLLLYYSCGTMTLLIQVQSLTQFSEHLMVFLRKEAAMRLINAIILFQCIAANKLTRQKIVSFQMANLLVPLVMHQSPLKVYDNVRAVALSVIGIICQDRELEMIDWAIQSDILEVCWLSIETGNELTKVVGLHILESILQTNFGRSWLLTESNSSQQDKLLKTLGTLVKIMAAYGSCLPRLLFHIIRCYILLCRESRGYDIVKEAVASPLLDGTFSNILKA
;
A
#
# COMPACT_ATOMS: atom_id res chain seq x y z
N MET A 1 -0.94 -47.93 32.30
CA MET A 1 -1.69 -47.99 31.01
C MET A 1 -2.69 -46.85 30.99
N ALA A 2 -2.20 -45.64 30.70
CA ALA A 2 -3.00 -44.42 30.71
C ALA A 2 -3.73 -44.24 29.38
N ALA A 3 -5.00 -43.83 29.47
CA ALA A 3 -5.90 -43.56 28.37
C ALA A 3 -5.39 -42.40 27.50
N LEU A 4 -5.26 -42.66 26.20
CA LEU A 4 -5.10 -41.64 25.16
C LEU A 4 -6.30 -41.76 24.22
N GLY A 5 -7.12 -40.71 24.16
CA GLY A 5 -8.26 -40.66 23.26
C GLY A 5 -8.91 -39.28 23.26
N HIS A 6 -8.85 -38.62 22.10
CA HIS A 6 -9.52 -37.38 21.71
C HIS A 6 -8.84 -36.04 22.04
N SER A 7 -7.79 -35.71 21.29
CA SER A 7 -7.53 -34.32 20.89
C SER A 7 -8.57 -33.89 19.83
N ASN A 8 -9.46 -32.98 20.21
CA ASN A 8 -10.34 -32.27 19.28
C ASN A 8 -9.52 -31.35 18.38
N SER A 9 -8.97 -31.87 17.27
CA SER A 9 -8.53 -31.05 16.15
C SER A 9 -9.77 -30.50 15.45
N LYS A 10 -10.20 -29.29 15.83
CA LYS A 10 -11.15 -28.53 15.01
C LYS A 10 -10.42 -28.15 13.72
N GLU A 11 -10.57 -28.98 12.70
CA GLU A 11 -10.18 -28.67 11.33
C GLU A 11 -10.87 -27.37 10.92
N PHE A 12 -10.05 -26.37 10.59
CA PHE A 12 -10.52 -25.12 10.02
C PHE A 12 -11.01 -25.42 8.59
N PRO A 13 -12.16 -24.90 8.16
CA PRO A 13 -12.67 -25.17 6.82
C PRO A 13 -11.66 -24.67 5.77
N ASN A 14 -11.39 -25.51 4.77
CA ASN A 14 -10.58 -25.16 3.60
C ASN A 14 -11.17 -23.89 2.96
N LEU A 15 -10.43 -22.79 3.05
CA LEU A 15 -10.77 -21.53 2.38
C LEU A 15 -10.57 -21.73 0.87
N PRO A 16 -11.56 -21.39 0.02
CA PRO A 16 -11.42 -21.53 -1.43
C PRO A 16 -10.29 -20.65 -1.98
N GLU A 17 -9.63 -21.12 -3.04
CA GLU A 17 -8.74 -20.31 -3.87
C GLU A 17 -9.56 -19.22 -4.56
N GLU A 18 -9.47 -17.98 -4.10
CA GLU A 18 -10.18 -16.85 -4.69
C GLU A 18 -9.25 -15.66 -4.98
N PRO A 19 -9.51 -14.91 -6.08
CA PRO A 19 -8.69 -13.81 -6.52
C PRO A 19 -9.00 -12.60 -5.63
N TRP A 20 -8.01 -12.15 -4.87
CA TRP A 20 -8.13 -10.90 -4.15
C TRP A 20 -8.17 -9.74 -5.15
N ASP A 21 -9.11 -8.81 -4.97
CA ASP A 21 -9.11 -7.53 -5.65
C ASP A 21 -8.02 -6.65 -5.01
N TRP A 22 -6.78 -6.85 -5.45
CA TRP A 22 -5.60 -6.15 -4.93
C TRP A 22 -5.67 -4.64 -5.12
N GLU A 23 -6.48 -4.20 -6.09
CA GLU A 23 -6.79 -2.80 -6.35
C GLU A 23 -7.66 -2.23 -5.22
N GLU A 24 -8.74 -2.93 -4.84
CA GLU A 24 -9.53 -2.58 -3.64
C GLU A 24 -8.67 -2.58 -2.37
N ILE A 25 -7.79 -3.58 -2.20
CA ILE A 25 -6.92 -3.70 -1.02
C ILE A 25 -5.99 -2.50 -0.91
N SER A 26 -5.18 -2.26 -1.95
CA SER A 26 -4.12 -1.24 -1.94
C SER A 26 -4.65 0.19 -2.00
N LEU A 27 -5.86 0.41 -2.54
CA LEU A 27 -6.46 1.74 -2.65
C LEU A 27 -7.33 2.11 -1.45
N ASN A 28 -8.02 1.15 -0.82
CA ASN A 28 -8.67 1.42 0.46
C ASN A 28 -7.61 1.73 1.53
N LEU A 29 -6.39 1.16 1.40
CA LEU A 29 -5.25 1.36 2.30
C LEU A 29 -4.79 2.82 2.44
N LEU A 30 -5.03 3.65 1.44
CA LEU A 30 -4.70 5.07 1.43
C LEU A 30 -5.98 5.84 1.73
N ARG A 31 -6.07 6.54 2.89
CA ARG A 31 -7.30 7.29 3.18
C ARG A 31 -7.55 8.27 2.03
N PRO A 32 -8.79 8.31 1.52
CA PRO A 32 -9.12 9.31 0.56
C PRO A 32 -8.88 10.71 1.13
N SER A 33 -8.30 11.61 0.35
CA SER A 33 -8.38 13.04 0.65
C SER A 33 -9.87 13.40 0.82
N ASP A 34 -10.22 14.25 1.79
CA ASP A 34 -11.56 14.51 2.36
C ASP A 34 -12.77 14.65 1.39
N ILE A 35 -12.52 14.73 0.07
CA ILE A 35 -13.47 14.82 -1.04
C ILE A 35 -14.03 13.44 -1.49
N TYR A 36 -13.32 12.34 -1.28
CA TYR A 36 -13.69 11.02 -1.81
C TYR A 36 -14.81 10.31 -1.03
N SER A 37 -15.23 10.88 0.11
CA SER A 37 -16.23 10.32 1.02
C SER A 37 -17.62 10.16 0.37
N GLY A 38 -17.92 10.90 -0.71
CA GLY A 38 -19.26 10.95 -1.30
C GLY A 38 -19.55 10.01 -2.48
N LEU A 39 -18.62 9.80 -3.41
CA LEU A 39 -18.98 9.31 -4.75
C LEU A 39 -18.70 7.82 -5.04
N PHE A 40 -17.81 7.15 -4.30
CA PHE A 40 -17.45 5.75 -4.59
C PHE A 40 -17.55 4.78 -3.41
N CYS A 41 -17.70 5.26 -2.17
CA CYS A 41 -17.88 4.39 -1.00
C CYS A 41 -19.22 3.63 -1.02
N ILE A 42 -20.24 4.13 -1.71
CA ILE A 42 -21.60 3.58 -1.66
C ILE A 42 -21.78 2.35 -2.58
N SER A 43 -21.09 2.25 -3.72
CA SER A 43 -21.31 1.14 -4.67
C SER A 43 -20.44 -0.09 -4.41
N LEU A 44 -19.26 0.05 -3.79
CA LEU A 44 -18.31 -1.04 -3.56
C LEU A 44 -18.57 -1.81 -2.25
N ALA A 45 -19.03 -1.12 -1.19
CA ALA A 45 -19.40 -1.76 0.08
C ALA A 45 -20.59 -2.74 -0.06
N GLN A 46 -21.44 -2.56 -1.08
CA GLN A 46 -22.66 -3.35 -1.26
C GLN A 46 -22.46 -4.67 -2.02
N ARG A 47 -21.39 -4.82 -2.81
CA ARG A 47 -21.23 -6.01 -3.68
C ARG A 47 -20.68 -7.26 -2.97
N ASN A 48 -20.00 -7.13 -1.82
CA ASN A 48 -19.33 -8.25 -1.15
C ASN A 48 -19.64 -8.44 0.35
N SER A 49 -20.49 -7.61 0.95
CA SER A 49 -20.78 -7.64 2.40
C SER A 49 -21.41 -8.95 2.89
N GLY A 50 -22.18 -9.66 2.04
CA GLY A 50 -22.86 -10.90 2.39
C GLY A 50 -21.95 -12.14 2.48
N ARG A 51 -20.88 -12.22 1.68
CA ARG A 51 -19.94 -13.37 1.64
C ARG A 51 -18.76 -13.24 2.61
N LYS A 52 -18.36 -12.01 2.96
CA LYS A 52 -17.22 -11.71 3.85
C LYS A 52 -17.57 -12.00 5.33
N ARG A 53 -18.76 -11.57 5.80
CA ARG A 53 -19.25 -11.73 7.20
C ARG A 53 -19.31 -13.17 7.73
N HIS A 54 -19.40 -14.19 6.88
CA HIS A 54 -19.44 -15.59 7.33
C HIS A 54 -18.03 -16.18 7.59
N ARG A 55 -16.97 -15.63 7.00
CA ARG A 55 -15.60 -16.19 7.04
C ARG A 55 -14.87 -15.90 8.36
N LEU A 56 -15.23 -14.83 9.07
CA LEU A 56 -14.55 -14.39 10.30
C LEU A 56 -15.36 -14.60 11.59
N ARG A 57 -16.45 -15.37 11.57
CA ARG A 57 -17.28 -15.64 12.77
C ARG A 57 -16.49 -16.20 13.97
N TRP A 58 -15.33 -16.83 13.74
CA TRP A 58 -14.45 -17.37 14.78
C TRP A 58 -13.58 -16.29 15.48
N MET A 59 -13.49 -15.08 14.92
CA MET A 59 -12.66 -13.98 15.44
C MET A 59 -13.37 -13.07 16.46
N VAL A 60 -14.61 -13.39 16.81
CA VAL A 60 -15.36 -12.71 17.88
C VAL A 60 -14.77 -13.01 19.28
N LYS A 61 -13.88 -14.01 19.39
CA LYS A 61 -13.24 -14.38 20.66
C LYS A 61 -12.09 -13.41 21.00
N PRO A 62 -12.03 -12.84 22.22
CA PRO A 62 -10.99 -11.87 22.63
C PRO A 62 -9.53 -12.33 22.46
N ARG A 63 -9.29 -13.65 22.40
CA ARG A 63 -7.94 -14.24 22.28
C ARG A 63 -7.60 -14.76 20.88
N ALA A 64 -8.49 -14.60 19.89
CA ALA A 64 -8.26 -15.15 18.55
C ALA A 64 -7.02 -14.55 17.88
N VAL A 65 -6.86 -13.22 17.92
CA VAL A 65 -5.70 -12.54 17.32
C VAL A 65 -4.39 -12.89 18.04
N PRO A 66 -4.26 -12.75 19.38
CA PRO A 66 -3.04 -13.17 20.08
C PRO A 66 -2.66 -14.63 19.82
N GLN A 67 -3.63 -15.54 19.76
CA GLN A 67 -3.37 -16.95 19.44
C GLN A 67 -2.78 -17.11 18.05
N LEU A 68 -3.34 -16.43 17.04
CA LEU A 68 -2.79 -16.46 15.69
C LEU A 68 -1.39 -15.88 15.61
N ILE A 69 -1.10 -14.82 16.36
CA ILE A 69 0.25 -14.24 16.42
C ILE A 69 1.24 -15.25 17.01
N LEU A 70 0.86 -15.99 18.05
CA LEU A 70 1.68 -17.09 18.58
C LEU A 70 1.89 -18.19 17.54
N LYS A 71 0.85 -18.55 16.78
CA LYS A 71 0.94 -19.55 15.70
C LYS A 71 1.85 -19.14 14.54
N LEU A 72 2.16 -17.85 14.37
CA LEU A 72 3.18 -17.43 13.38
C LEU A 72 4.55 -18.03 13.71
N GLN A 73 4.86 -18.20 15.00
CA GLN A 73 6.15 -18.70 15.45
C GLN A 73 6.34 -20.18 15.07
N ASP A 74 5.26 -20.96 15.05
CA ASP A 74 5.28 -22.37 14.63
C ASP A 74 5.42 -22.48 13.09
N PRO A 75 6.53 -23.04 12.56
CA PRO A 75 6.70 -23.22 11.11
C PRO A 75 5.58 -24.00 10.41
N THR A 76 4.94 -24.93 11.12
CA THR A 76 3.87 -25.79 10.57
C THR A 76 2.54 -25.06 10.44
N GLU A 77 2.26 -24.12 11.35
CA GLU A 77 1.01 -23.33 11.34
C GLU A 77 1.17 -21.95 10.70
N ARG A 78 2.41 -21.49 10.50
CA ARG A 78 2.75 -20.12 10.07
C ARG A 78 1.98 -19.65 8.85
N GLU A 79 1.93 -20.46 7.80
CA GLU A 79 1.29 -20.05 6.54
C GLU A 79 -0.22 -19.87 6.69
N SER A 80 -0.87 -20.77 7.45
CA SER A 80 -2.29 -20.68 7.76
C SER A 80 -2.57 -19.47 8.66
N ALA A 81 -1.75 -19.27 9.70
CA ALA A 81 -1.86 -18.12 10.60
C ALA A 81 -1.67 -16.78 9.88
N LEU A 82 -0.69 -16.71 8.97
CA LEU A 82 -0.41 -15.52 8.18
C LEU A 82 -1.59 -15.16 7.26
N ARG A 83 -2.17 -16.14 6.58
CA ARG A 83 -3.35 -15.97 5.71
C ARG A 83 -4.59 -15.56 6.51
N MET A 84 -4.80 -16.15 7.68
CA MET A 84 -5.93 -15.82 8.55
C MET A 84 -5.81 -14.40 9.11
N LEU A 85 -4.61 -14.02 9.58
CA LEU A 85 -4.36 -12.67 10.08
C LEU A 85 -4.49 -11.62 8.97
N SER A 86 -3.95 -11.86 7.78
CA SER A 86 -4.07 -10.91 6.66
C SER A 86 -5.53 -10.71 6.24
N SER A 87 -6.30 -11.80 6.14
CA SER A 87 -7.73 -11.75 5.83
C SER A 87 -8.52 -10.96 6.88
N TYR A 88 -8.21 -11.16 8.17
CA TYR A 88 -8.86 -10.43 9.26
C TYR A 88 -8.57 -8.93 9.22
N LEU A 89 -7.29 -8.60 9.07
CA LEU A 89 -6.82 -7.22 9.05
C LEU A 89 -7.44 -6.44 7.90
N PHE A 90 -7.62 -7.08 6.75
CA PHE A 90 -8.28 -6.49 5.61
C PHE A 90 -9.74 -6.10 5.93
N GLU A 91 -10.51 -6.97 6.56
CA GLU A 91 -11.92 -6.68 6.90
C GLU A 91 -12.04 -5.65 8.03
N LYS A 92 -11.21 -5.74 9.07
CA LYS A 92 -11.34 -4.89 10.27
C LYS A 92 -10.78 -3.48 10.13
N ARG A 93 -9.99 -3.21 9.10
CA ARG A 93 -9.40 -1.89 8.89
C ARG A 93 -10.45 -0.77 8.79
N GLU A 94 -11.53 -1.00 8.05
CA GLU A 94 -12.60 -0.01 7.86
C GLU A 94 -13.74 -0.18 8.87
N GLU A 95 -14.04 -1.42 9.29
CA GLU A 95 -15.14 -1.69 10.24
C GLU A 95 -14.81 -1.26 11.68
N GLU A 96 -13.56 -1.47 12.12
CA GLU A 96 -13.11 -1.29 13.50
C GLU A 96 -11.68 -0.72 13.55
N PRO A 97 -11.48 0.55 13.18
CA PRO A 97 -10.14 1.15 13.04
C PRO A 97 -9.34 1.12 14.35
N GLU A 98 -9.97 1.33 15.50
CA GLU A 98 -9.31 1.23 16.81
C GLU A 98 -8.71 -0.16 17.06
N ASN A 99 -9.48 -1.20 16.73
CA ASN A 99 -9.04 -2.57 16.87
C ASN A 99 -7.91 -2.87 15.88
N TYR A 100 -8.00 -2.39 14.63
CA TYR A 100 -6.92 -2.48 13.65
C TYR A 100 -5.61 -1.87 14.17
N TYR A 101 -5.65 -0.67 14.75
CA TYR A 101 -4.47 -0.05 15.35
C TYR A 101 -3.93 -0.80 16.58
N MET A 102 -4.82 -1.40 17.39
CA MET A 102 -4.42 -2.22 18.53
C MET A 102 -3.71 -3.51 18.07
N VAL A 103 -4.17 -4.14 17.00
CA VAL A 103 -3.51 -5.31 16.42
C VAL A 103 -2.13 -4.95 15.89
N GLY A 104 -1.94 -3.76 15.32
CA GLY A 104 -0.62 -3.25 14.92
C GLY A 104 0.38 -3.21 16.09
N LEU A 105 -0.06 -2.76 17.27
CA LEU A 105 0.75 -2.80 18.49
C LEU A 105 1.07 -4.24 18.91
N LEU A 106 0.07 -5.12 18.92
CA LEU A 106 0.26 -6.52 19.28
C LEU A 106 1.26 -7.22 18.36
N LEU A 107 1.17 -6.98 17.05
CA LEU A 107 2.09 -7.54 16.06
C LEU A 107 3.52 -7.04 16.30
N TYR A 108 3.71 -5.74 16.50
CA TYR A 108 5.04 -5.16 16.68
C TYR A 108 5.73 -5.62 17.97
N TYR A 109 5.00 -5.64 19.09
CA TYR A 109 5.57 -5.96 20.41
C TYR A 109 5.59 -7.46 20.75
N SER A 110 4.91 -8.30 19.95
CA SER A 110 5.01 -9.75 20.12
C SER A 110 6.41 -10.25 19.73
N CYS A 111 7.02 -11.03 20.63
CA CYS A 111 8.38 -11.53 20.46
C CYS A 111 8.54 -12.30 19.14
N GLY A 112 9.56 -11.93 18.36
CA GLY A 112 9.93 -12.60 17.11
C GLY A 112 9.05 -12.27 15.90
N THR A 113 7.92 -11.57 16.06
CA THR A 113 7.00 -11.27 14.93
C THR A 113 7.68 -10.38 13.88
N MET A 114 8.32 -9.28 14.28
CA MET A 114 9.01 -8.40 13.33
C MET A 114 10.13 -9.13 12.58
N THR A 115 10.96 -9.90 13.29
CA THR A 115 12.02 -10.72 12.68
C THR A 115 11.46 -11.72 11.68
N LEU A 116 10.34 -12.38 12.03
CA LEU A 116 9.67 -13.31 11.14
C LEU A 116 9.16 -12.62 9.88
N LEU A 117 8.51 -11.46 10.00
CA LEU A 117 7.97 -10.75 8.84
C LEU A 117 9.10 -10.30 7.90
N ILE A 118 10.23 -9.81 8.44
CA ILE A 118 11.43 -9.46 7.66
C ILE A 118 12.02 -10.71 7.00
N GLN A 119 12.14 -11.82 7.75
CA GLN A 119 12.66 -13.08 7.23
C GLN A 119 11.81 -13.63 6.09
N VAL A 120 10.47 -13.58 6.21
CA VAL A 120 9.54 -14.01 5.16
C VAL A 120 9.82 -13.24 3.88
N GLN A 121 10.09 -11.93 3.96
CA GLN A 121 10.44 -11.09 2.81
C GLN A 121 11.75 -11.52 2.15
N SER A 122 12.82 -11.69 2.93
CA SER A 122 14.14 -12.05 2.37
C SER A 122 14.19 -13.46 1.77
N LEU A 123 13.56 -14.45 2.43
CA LEU A 123 13.63 -15.84 1.98
C LEU A 123 12.79 -16.10 0.72
N THR A 124 11.64 -15.44 0.58
CA THR A 124 10.81 -15.61 -0.63
C THR A 124 11.46 -15.01 -1.87
N GLN A 125 12.17 -13.88 -1.74
CA GLN A 125 12.98 -13.32 -2.83
C GLN A 125 14.08 -14.29 -3.27
N PHE A 126 14.82 -14.87 -2.32
CA PHE A 126 15.86 -15.86 -2.63
C PHE A 126 15.28 -17.12 -3.31
N SER A 127 14.11 -17.59 -2.84
CA SER A 127 13.45 -18.76 -3.40
C SER A 127 12.92 -18.54 -4.81
N GLU A 128 12.48 -17.34 -5.19
CA GLU A 128 12.03 -17.04 -6.56
C GLU A 128 13.17 -17.20 -7.57
N HIS A 129 14.37 -16.74 -7.20
CA HIS A 129 15.56 -16.90 -8.02
C HIS A 129 15.98 -18.37 -8.16
N LEU A 130 15.72 -19.19 -7.14
CA LEU A 130 16.18 -20.58 -7.10
C LEU A 130 15.15 -21.61 -7.60
N MET A 131 13.84 -21.31 -7.56
CA MET A 131 12.78 -22.28 -7.90
C MET A 131 11.64 -21.70 -8.75
N VAL A 132 11.44 -22.31 -9.92
CA VAL A 132 10.46 -21.89 -10.95
C VAL A 132 9.00 -22.18 -10.57
N PHE A 133 8.75 -23.21 -9.76
CA PHE A 133 7.41 -23.75 -9.51
C PHE A 133 6.65 -23.13 -8.32
N LEU A 134 7.33 -22.43 -7.40
CA LEU A 134 6.73 -21.90 -6.15
C LEU A 134 6.32 -20.42 -6.24
N ARG A 135 6.29 -19.86 -7.45
CA ARG A 135 6.33 -18.40 -7.64
C ARG A 135 5.03 -17.68 -7.25
N LYS A 136 3.85 -18.33 -7.37
CA LYS A 136 2.56 -17.70 -7.00
C LYS A 136 2.32 -17.78 -5.50
N GLU A 137 2.59 -18.93 -4.89
CA GLU A 137 2.47 -19.17 -3.46
C GLU A 137 3.44 -18.27 -2.68
N ALA A 138 4.67 -18.11 -3.18
CA ALA A 138 5.64 -17.17 -2.63
C ALA A 138 5.14 -15.71 -2.67
N ALA A 139 4.60 -15.27 -3.81
CA ALA A 139 4.02 -13.92 -3.94
C ALA A 139 2.84 -13.70 -2.99
N MET A 140 1.97 -14.70 -2.83
CA MET A 140 0.85 -14.64 -1.88
C MET A 140 1.32 -14.58 -0.43
N ARG A 141 2.36 -15.36 -0.08
CA ARG A 141 2.97 -15.33 1.25
C ARG A 141 3.58 -13.96 1.55
N LEU A 142 4.27 -13.37 0.57
CA LEU A 142 4.79 -12.00 0.65
C LEU A 142 3.68 -10.99 0.92
N ILE A 143 2.62 -11.01 0.11
CA ILE A 143 1.50 -10.08 0.27
C ILE A 143 0.87 -10.21 1.65
N ASN A 144 0.61 -11.44 2.13
CA ASN A 144 0.05 -11.63 3.46
C ASN A 144 0.96 -11.06 4.56
N ALA A 145 2.29 -11.24 4.46
CA ALA A 145 3.25 -10.64 5.38
C ALA A 145 3.28 -9.11 5.31
N ILE A 146 3.19 -8.54 4.11
CA ILE A 146 3.15 -7.09 3.92
C ILE A 146 1.87 -6.50 4.51
N ILE A 147 0.72 -7.18 4.44
CA ILE A 147 -0.54 -6.72 5.07
C ILE A 147 -0.39 -6.59 6.59
N LEU A 148 0.32 -7.51 7.25
CA LEU A 148 0.63 -7.37 8.67
C LEU A 148 1.53 -6.15 8.91
N PHE A 149 2.53 -5.93 8.05
CA PHE A 149 3.37 -4.73 8.10
C PHE A 149 2.60 -3.42 7.89
N GLN A 150 1.58 -3.39 7.02
CA GLN A 150 0.69 -2.24 6.84
C GLN A 150 -0.05 -1.91 8.14
N CYS A 151 -0.54 -2.93 8.84
CA CYS A 151 -1.21 -2.75 10.13
C CYS A 151 -0.26 -2.16 11.19
N ILE A 152 0.99 -2.62 11.21
CA ILE A 152 2.05 -2.07 12.06
C ILE A 152 2.36 -0.60 11.69
N ALA A 153 2.44 -0.27 10.40
CA ALA A 153 2.70 1.09 9.93
C ALA A 153 1.52 2.05 10.16
N ALA A 154 0.30 1.55 10.25
CA ALA A 154 -0.89 2.35 10.44
C ALA A 154 -1.02 2.91 11.87
N ASN A 155 -0.47 2.21 12.87
CA ASN A 155 -0.43 2.71 14.24
C ASN A 155 0.72 3.72 14.42
N LYS A 156 0.40 4.91 14.96
CA LYS A 156 1.37 6.01 15.10
C LYS A 156 2.63 5.64 15.89
N LEU A 157 2.50 4.92 17.00
CA LEU A 157 3.63 4.59 17.86
C LEU A 157 4.60 3.63 17.17
N THR A 158 4.07 2.61 16.49
CA THR A 158 4.88 1.61 15.79
C THR A 158 5.41 2.16 14.46
N ARG A 159 4.66 3.03 13.78
CA ARG A 159 5.09 3.77 12.59
C ARG A 159 6.39 4.53 12.84
N GLN A 160 6.43 5.35 13.88
CA GLN A 160 7.63 6.10 14.25
C GLN A 160 8.81 5.16 14.52
N LYS A 161 8.57 4.03 15.19
CA LYS A 161 9.61 3.04 15.46
C LYS A 161 10.16 2.40 14.18
N ILE A 162 9.30 1.90 13.29
CA ILE A 162 9.77 1.25 12.05
C ILE A 162 10.55 2.21 11.14
N VAL A 163 10.24 3.52 11.19
CA VAL A 163 11.01 4.56 10.50
C VAL A 163 12.34 4.81 11.21
N SER A 164 12.33 5.02 12.53
CA SER A 164 13.56 5.29 13.31
C SER A 164 14.60 4.17 13.25
N PHE A 165 14.14 2.92 13.13
CA PHE A 165 15.00 1.74 12.98
C PHE A 165 15.27 1.34 11.52
N GLN A 166 14.89 2.19 10.55
CA GLN A 166 15.05 1.95 9.11
C GLN A 166 14.41 0.65 8.61
N MET A 167 13.47 0.06 9.37
CA MET A 167 12.78 -1.17 8.98
C MET A 167 11.90 -0.96 7.75
N ALA A 168 11.35 0.24 7.57
CA ALA A 168 10.58 0.60 6.37
C ALA A 168 11.42 0.52 5.09
N ASN A 169 12.74 0.80 5.15
CA ASN A 169 13.63 0.77 4.00
C ASN A 169 13.84 -0.66 3.46
N LEU A 170 13.61 -1.69 4.30
CA LEU A 170 13.69 -3.10 3.89
C LEU A 170 12.62 -3.48 2.86
N LEU A 171 11.59 -2.66 2.69
CA LEU A 171 10.55 -2.87 1.67
C LEU A 171 10.96 -2.35 0.29
N VAL A 172 11.96 -1.46 0.18
CA VAL A 172 12.37 -0.87 -1.09
C VAL A 172 12.79 -1.93 -2.12
N PRO A 173 13.60 -2.95 -1.79
CA PRO A 173 13.91 -4.02 -2.72
C PRO A 173 12.67 -4.76 -3.26
N LEU A 174 11.61 -4.92 -2.46
CA LEU A 174 10.36 -5.54 -2.91
C LEU A 174 9.58 -4.65 -3.88
N VAL A 175 9.55 -3.34 -3.63
CA VAL A 175 8.88 -2.36 -4.52
C VAL A 175 9.58 -2.30 -5.88
N MET A 176 10.92 -2.37 -5.86
CA MET A 176 11.77 -2.24 -7.04
C MET A 176 11.97 -3.56 -7.80
N HIS A 177 11.50 -4.68 -7.25
CA HIS A 177 11.65 -5.99 -7.86
C HIS A 177 10.88 -6.12 -9.17
N GLN A 178 11.58 -6.36 -10.27
CA GLN A 178 10.97 -6.61 -11.57
C GLN A 178 10.95 -8.11 -11.85
N SER A 179 9.75 -8.66 -12.03
CA SER A 179 9.54 -10.07 -12.36
C SER A 179 8.69 -10.19 -13.63
N PRO A 180 8.95 -11.18 -14.50
CA PRO A 180 8.09 -11.45 -15.65
C PRO A 180 6.69 -11.93 -15.24
N LEU A 181 6.49 -12.31 -13.97
CA LEU A 181 5.21 -12.76 -13.47
C LEU A 181 4.38 -11.60 -12.94
N LYS A 182 3.23 -11.35 -13.59
CA LYS A 182 2.27 -10.29 -13.22
C LYS A 182 1.79 -10.32 -11.77
N VAL A 183 1.86 -11.45 -11.08
CA VAL A 183 1.50 -11.53 -9.65
C VAL A 183 2.40 -10.66 -8.76
N TYR A 184 3.66 -10.44 -9.18
CA TYR A 184 4.60 -9.58 -8.47
C TYR A 184 4.32 -8.09 -8.67
N ASP A 185 3.57 -7.68 -9.71
CA ASP A 185 3.11 -6.29 -9.81
C ASP A 185 2.22 -5.91 -8.62
N ASN A 186 1.43 -6.87 -8.11
CA ASN A 186 0.64 -6.67 -6.90
C ASN A 186 1.51 -6.68 -5.64
N VAL A 187 2.55 -7.51 -5.58
CA VAL A 187 3.53 -7.48 -4.47
C VAL A 187 4.16 -6.09 -4.36
N ARG A 188 4.59 -5.51 -5.49
CA ARG A 188 5.17 -4.16 -5.55
C ARG A 188 4.19 -3.10 -5.05
N ALA A 189 2.95 -3.13 -5.54
CA ALA A 189 1.90 -2.20 -5.13
C ALA A 189 1.61 -2.29 -3.61
N VAL A 190 1.44 -3.51 -3.09
CA VAL A 190 1.14 -3.74 -1.67
C VAL A 190 2.34 -3.32 -0.80
N ALA A 191 3.58 -3.59 -1.22
CA ALA A 191 4.78 -3.09 -0.53
C ALA A 191 4.85 -1.57 -0.52
N LEU A 192 4.63 -0.92 -1.67
CA LEU A 192 4.64 0.53 -1.79
C LEU A 192 3.55 1.19 -0.95
N SER A 193 2.40 0.54 -0.78
CA SER A 193 1.32 1.07 0.07
C SER A 193 1.69 1.17 1.55
N VAL A 194 2.65 0.37 2.06
CA VAL A 194 3.19 0.56 3.43
C VAL A 194 3.84 1.93 3.56
N ILE A 195 4.64 2.31 2.56
CA ILE A 195 5.27 3.64 2.48
C ILE A 195 4.19 4.72 2.36
N GLY A 196 3.15 4.47 1.56
CA GLY A 196 1.95 5.30 1.50
C GLY A 196 1.33 5.57 2.87
N ILE A 197 1.09 4.52 3.66
CA ILE A 197 0.54 4.62 5.02
C ILE A 197 1.46 5.41 5.95
N ILE A 198 2.78 5.26 5.82
CA ILE A 198 3.76 6.01 6.63
C ILE A 198 3.64 7.53 6.36
N CYS A 199 3.53 7.92 5.09
CA CYS A 199 3.44 9.33 4.69
C CYS A 199 2.04 9.93 4.83
N GLN A 200 1.01 9.09 4.97
CA GLN A 200 -0.40 9.46 4.92
C GLN A 200 -0.83 10.51 5.96
N ASP A 201 -0.34 10.38 7.19
CA ASP A 201 -0.68 11.32 8.27
C ASP A 201 0.12 12.64 8.18
N ARG A 202 1.04 12.74 7.21
CA ARG A 202 1.78 13.97 6.86
C ARG A 202 2.57 14.57 8.04
N GLU A 203 3.00 13.70 8.95
CA GLU A 203 3.89 14.08 10.07
C GLU A 203 5.25 14.51 9.52
N LEU A 204 5.80 15.61 10.04
CA LEU A 204 7.07 16.19 9.56
C LEU A 204 8.20 15.15 9.50
N GLU A 205 8.35 14.35 10.56
CA GLU A 205 9.38 13.30 10.65
C GLU A 205 9.22 12.24 9.55
N MET A 206 7.99 11.91 9.16
CA MET A 206 7.72 10.88 8.14
C MET A 206 8.01 11.44 6.74
N ILE A 207 7.67 12.70 6.50
CA ILE A 207 7.97 13.37 5.22
C ILE A 207 9.47 13.62 5.07
N ASP A 208 10.15 14.05 6.13
CA ASP A 208 11.60 14.21 6.14
C ASP A 208 12.30 12.87 5.89
N TRP A 209 11.89 11.79 6.58
CA TRP A 209 12.40 10.45 6.29
C TRP A 209 12.22 10.05 4.82
N ALA A 210 11.04 10.30 4.23
CA ALA A 210 10.77 9.95 2.84
C ALA A 210 11.70 10.70 1.87
N ILE A 211 12.00 11.96 2.16
CA ILE A 211 12.92 12.78 1.37
C ILE A 211 14.36 12.27 1.53
N GLN A 212 14.81 12.00 2.75
CA GLN A 212 16.19 11.58 3.05
C GLN A 212 16.50 10.13 2.64
N SER A 213 15.48 9.28 2.51
CA SER A 213 15.64 7.84 2.21
C SER A 213 15.35 7.48 0.75
N ASP A 214 15.44 8.45 -0.17
CA ASP A 214 15.21 8.27 -1.61
C ASP A 214 13.84 7.68 -1.97
N ILE A 215 12.82 7.90 -1.13
CA ILE A 215 11.48 7.35 -1.38
C ILE A 215 10.85 7.97 -2.63
N LEU A 216 11.19 9.23 -2.96
CA LEU A 216 10.70 9.85 -4.19
C LEU A 216 11.23 9.13 -5.44
N GLU A 217 12.49 8.68 -5.42
CA GLU A 217 13.11 7.88 -6.49
C GLU A 217 12.37 6.56 -6.69
N VAL A 218 12.04 5.89 -5.59
CA VAL A 218 11.21 4.68 -5.59
C VAL A 218 9.83 4.97 -6.18
N CYS A 219 9.20 6.11 -5.83
CA CYS A 219 7.90 6.50 -6.36
C CYS A 219 7.95 6.80 -7.86
N TRP A 220 8.95 7.54 -8.34
CA TRP A 220 9.08 7.85 -9.77
C TRP A 220 9.27 6.58 -10.61
N LEU A 221 10.16 5.67 -10.20
CA LEU A 221 10.34 4.41 -10.94
C LEU A 221 9.07 3.55 -10.90
N SER A 222 8.37 3.52 -9.76
CA SER A 222 7.10 2.83 -9.59
C SER A 222 6.01 3.40 -10.51
N ILE A 223 5.96 4.72 -10.66
CA ILE A 223 5.02 5.39 -11.57
C ILE A 223 5.39 5.16 -13.04
N GLU A 224 6.67 5.04 -13.38
CA GLU A 224 7.10 4.78 -14.76
C GLU A 224 6.80 3.34 -15.17
N THR A 225 7.21 2.37 -14.36
CA THR A 225 7.24 0.94 -14.70
C THR A 225 6.12 0.09 -14.13
N GLY A 226 5.34 0.62 -13.19
CA GLY A 226 4.32 -0.15 -12.47
C GLY A 226 3.03 -0.40 -13.26
N ASN A 227 2.19 -1.29 -12.74
CA ASN A 227 0.78 -1.37 -13.15
C ASN A 227 0.00 -0.13 -12.67
N GLU A 228 -1.24 0.04 -13.11
CA GLU A 228 -2.10 1.17 -12.70
C GLU A 228 -2.09 1.40 -11.19
N LEU A 229 -2.28 0.32 -10.43
CA LEU A 229 -2.33 0.40 -8.98
C LEU A 229 -1.02 0.94 -8.38
N THR A 230 0.12 0.42 -8.81
CA THR A 230 1.45 0.88 -8.37
C THR A 230 1.66 2.36 -8.72
N LYS A 231 1.19 2.81 -9.90
CA LYS A 231 1.24 4.22 -10.31
C LYS A 231 0.37 5.10 -9.41
N VAL A 232 -0.84 4.65 -9.05
CA VAL A 232 -1.73 5.39 -8.14
C VAL A 232 -1.11 5.54 -6.76
N VAL A 233 -0.60 4.45 -6.18
CA VAL A 233 0.05 4.48 -4.86
C VAL A 233 1.29 5.40 -4.88
N GLY A 234 2.12 5.31 -5.91
CA GLY A 234 3.29 6.19 -6.08
C GLY A 234 2.90 7.67 -6.17
N LEU A 235 1.87 8.00 -6.96
CA LEU A 235 1.37 9.37 -7.04
C LEU A 235 0.76 9.85 -5.71
N HIS A 236 0.08 8.98 -4.97
CA HIS A 236 -0.47 9.33 -3.65
C HIS A 236 0.63 9.67 -2.64
N ILE A 237 1.77 8.97 -2.67
CA ILE A 237 2.93 9.30 -1.83
C ILE A 237 3.50 10.68 -2.19
N LEU A 238 3.73 10.93 -3.49
CA LEU A 238 4.19 12.24 -3.97
C LEU A 238 3.21 13.35 -3.60
N GLU A 239 1.91 13.09 -3.75
CA GLU A 239 0.86 14.02 -3.33
C GLU A 239 0.92 14.29 -1.82
N SER A 240 1.09 13.25 -0.99
CA SER A 240 1.16 13.40 0.47
C SER A 240 2.33 14.29 0.89
N ILE A 241 3.48 14.17 0.23
CA ILE A 241 4.63 15.06 0.42
C ILE A 241 4.27 16.49 0.02
N LEU A 242 3.69 16.67 -1.18
CA LEU A 242 3.24 17.96 -1.71
C LEU A 242 2.10 18.60 -0.91
N GLN A 243 1.39 17.87 -0.05
CA GLN A 243 0.38 18.46 0.82
C GLN A 243 1.00 19.19 2.02
N THR A 244 2.25 18.91 2.38
CA THR A 244 2.95 19.59 3.46
C THR A 244 3.66 20.86 2.99
N ASN A 245 3.74 21.87 3.86
CA ASN A 245 4.53 23.08 3.57
C ASN A 245 6.01 22.68 3.37
N PHE A 246 6.54 21.85 4.27
CA PHE A 246 7.92 21.37 4.21
C PHE A 246 8.26 20.68 2.89
N GLY A 247 7.45 19.71 2.45
CA GLY A 247 7.68 18.98 1.20
C GLY A 247 7.57 19.87 -0.04
N ARG A 248 6.61 20.82 -0.08
CA ARG A 248 6.52 21.79 -1.18
C ARG A 248 7.72 22.72 -1.24
N SER A 249 8.08 23.33 -0.11
CA SER A 249 9.23 24.23 -0.04
C SER A 249 10.52 23.51 -0.41
N TRP A 250 10.72 22.28 0.08
CA TRP A 250 11.84 21.44 -0.32
C TRP A 250 11.86 21.22 -1.84
N LEU A 251 10.74 20.76 -2.42
CA LEU A 251 10.70 20.47 -3.85
C LEU A 251 10.95 21.73 -4.69
N LEU A 252 10.36 22.88 -4.32
CA LEU A 252 10.45 24.15 -5.04
C LEU A 252 11.74 24.94 -4.76
N THR A 253 12.67 24.39 -3.98
CA THR A 253 13.99 25.01 -3.77
C THR A 253 14.85 24.90 -5.03
N GLU A 254 15.67 25.92 -5.33
CA GLU A 254 16.52 25.96 -6.54
C GLU A 254 17.47 24.77 -6.66
N SER A 255 18.00 24.28 -5.53
CA SER A 255 18.88 23.11 -5.49
C SER A 255 18.21 21.82 -5.95
N ASN A 256 16.87 21.78 -5.98
CA ASN A 256 16.08 20.59 -6.31
C ASN A 256 15.38 20.72 -7.66
N SER A 257 15.90 21.55 -8.57
CA SER A 257 15.36 21.74 -9.93
C SER A 257 15.21 20.42 -10.70
N SER A 258 16.17 19.50 -10.57
CA SER A 258 16.10 18.17 -11.19
C SER A 258 14.87 17.37 -10.74
N GLN A 259 14.49 17.49 -9.46
CA GLN A 259 13.33 16.81 -8.90
C GLN A 259 12.01 17.47 -9.32
N GLN A 260 12.01 18.80 -9.50
CA GLN A 260 10.89 19.53 -10.10
C GLN A 260 10.65 19.04 -11.53
N ASP A 261 11.69 19.02 -12.37
CA ASP A 261 11.62 18.60 -13.76
C ASP A 261 11.12 17.16 -13.88
N LYS A 262 11.62 16.27 -13.01
CA LYS A 262 11.22 14.87 -12.98
C LYS A 262 9.74 14.72 -12.65
N LEU A 263 9.24 15.40 -11.61
CA LEU A 263 7.81 15.39 -11.28
C LEU A 263 6.97 15.86 -12.47
N LEU A 264 7.27 17.03 -13.04
CA LEU A 264 6.49 17.62 -14.12
C LEU A 264 6.50 16.75 -15.38
N LYS A 265 7.66 16.19 -15.73
CA LYS A 265 7.80 15.26 -16.85
C LYS A 265 7.00 13.98 -16.61
N THR A 266 7.02 13.41 -15.41
CA THR A 266 6.22 12.23 -15.07
C THR A 266 4.73 12.52 -15.21
N LEU A 267 4.23 13.61 -14.60
CA LEU A 267 2.81 14.00 -14.68
C LEU A 267 2.38 14.24 -16.14
N GLY A 268 3.16 15.02 -16.89
CA GLY A 268 2.86 15.35 -18.28
C GLY A 268 2.90 14.14 -19.20
N THR A 269 3.84 13.21 -18.99
CA THR A 269 3.91 11.96 -19.76
C THR A 269 2.69 11.08 -19.52
N LEU A 270 2.25 10.91 -18.26
CA LEU A 270 1.04 10.14 -17.95
C LEU A 270 -0.21 10.72 -18.61
N VAL A 271 -0.38 12.04 -18.56
CA VAL A 271 -1.49 12.72 -19.23
C VAL A 271 -1.49 12.45 -20.73
N LYS A 272 -0.33 12.60 -21.39
CA LYS A 272 -0.19 12.37 -22.84
C LYS A 272 -0.49 10.93 -23.22
N ILE A 273 -0.02 9.95 -22.43
CA ILE A 273 -0.32 8.53 -22.63
C ILE A 273 -1.83 8.28 -22.50
N MET A 274 -2.47 8.76 -21.42
CA MET A 274 -3.92 8.59 -21.23
C MET A 274 -4.74 9.20 -22.36
N ALA A 275 -4.34 10.38 -22.86
CA ALA A 275 -4.99 11.03 -23.99
C ALA A 275 -4.80 10.25 -25.30
N ALA A 276 -3.59 9.77 -25.58
CA ALA A 276 -3.25 9.08 -26.83
C ALA A 276 -3.97 7.73 -26.98
N TYR A 277 -4.11 6.97 -25.89
CA TYR A 277 -4.72 5.65 -25.92
C TYR A 277 -6.22 5.65 -25.57
N GLY A 278 -6.80 6.81 -25.21
CA GLY A 278 -8.17 6.89 -24.70
C GLY A 278 -8.40 6.11 -23.40
N SER A 279 -7.33 5.62 -22.77
CA SER A 279 -7.33 4.82 -21.54
C SER A 279 -7.21 5.73 -20.32
N CYS A 280 -8.12 6.70 -20.20
CA CYS A 280 -8.12 7.58 -19.04
C CYS A 280 -8.54 6.82 -17.79
N LEU A 281 -7.67 6.86 -16.78
CA LEU A 281 -7.85 6.23 -15.48
C LEU A 281 -8.21 7.33 -14.46
N PRO A 282 -9.47 7.44 -14.03
CA PRO A 282 -9.94 8.59 -13.23
C PRO A 282 -9.12 8.84 -11.96
N ARG A 283 -8.65 7.77 -11.31
CA ARG A 283 -7.84 7.86 -10.08
C ARG A 283 -6.46 8.46 -10.35
N LEU A 284 -5.78 8.01 -11.40
CA LEU A 284 -4.50 8.59 -11.81
C LEU A 284 -4.67 10.07 -12.18
N LEU A 285 -5.70 10.38 -12.99
CA LEU A 285 -5.98 11.75 -13.39
C LEU A 285 -6.26 12.65 -12.19
N PHE A 286 -7.02 12.17 -11.20
CA PHE A 286 -7.28 12.88 -9.95
C PHE A 286 -5.99 13.24 -9.21
N HIS A 287 -5.10 12.27 -8.98
CA HIS A 287 -3.83 12.53 -8.31
C HIS A 287 -2.93 13.48 -9.12
N ILE A 288 -2.89 13.34 -10.45
CA ILE A 288 -2.12 14.24 -11.32
C ILE A 288 -2.61 15.69 -11.18
N ILE A 289 -3.92 15.92 -11.31
CA ILE A 289 -4.52 17.25 -11.16
C ILE A 289 -4.23 17.82 -9.77
N ARG A 290 -4.33 17.00 -8.72
CA ARG A 290 -4.03 17.43 -7.35
C ARG A 290 -2.58 17.81 -7.16
N CYS A 291 -1.62 17.06 -7.72
CA CYS A 291 -0.21 17.45 -7.68
C CYS A 291 0.00 18.83 -8.34
N TYR A 292 -0.59 19.09 -9.51
CA TYR A 292 -0.53 20.41 -10.15
C TYR A 292 -1.14 21.52 -9.27
N ILE A 293 -2.33 21.29 -8.70
CA ILE A 293 -2.98 22.27 -7.79
C ILE A 293 -2.12 22.55 -6.56
N LEU A 294 -1.51 21.51 -5.97
CA LEU A 294 -0.65 21.65 -4.79
C LEU A 294 0.61 22.44 -5.08
N LEU A 295 1.22 22.27 -6.26
CA LEU A 295 2.35 23.07 -6.72
C LEU A 295 1.96 24.55 -6.88
N CYS A 296 0.78 24.82 -7.45
CA CYS A 296 0.26 26.19 -7.63
C CYS A 296 -0.06 26.94 -6.33
N ARG A 297 0.05 26.29 -5.16
CA ARG A 297 -0.11 26.98 -3.86
C ARG A 297 1.05 27.92 -3.53
N GLU A 298 2.18 27.76 -4.20
CA GLU A 298 3.35 28.63 -4.09
C GLU A 298 3.53 29.43 -5.39
N SER A 299 3.90 30.72 -5.30
CA SER A 299 4.04 31.60 -6.47
C SER A 299 4.97 31.01 -7.53
N ARG A 300 6.14 30.52 -7.10
CA ARG A 300 7.11 29.88 -8.00
C ARG A 300 6.54 28.60 -8.65
N GLY A 301 5.79 27.82 -7.89
CA GLY A 301 5.16 26.59 -8.40
C GLY A 301 4.11 26.90 -9.46
N TYR A 302 3.34 27.98 -9.30
CA TYR A 302 2.40 28.45 -10.32
C TYR A 302 3.09 28.77 -11.65
N ASP A 303 4.18 29.54 -11.62
CA ASP A 303 4.91 29.93 -12.84
C ASP A 303 5.44 28.70 -13.60
N ILE A 304 6.03 27.75 -12.87
CA ILE A 304 6.54 26.50 -13.43
C ILE A 304 5.40 25.65 -14.02
N VAL A 305 4.29 25.49 -13.31
CA VAL A 305 3.15 24.68 -13.78
C VAL A 305 2.50 25.30 -15.01
N LYS A 306 2.40 26.63 -15.07
CA LYS A 306 1.83 27.34 -16.22
C LYS A 306 2.57 27.02 -17.53
N GLU A 307 3.88 26.82 -17.47
CA GLU A 307 4.70 26.47 -18.64
C GLU A 307 4.70 24.96 -18.92
N ALA A 308 4.59 24.12 -17.89
CA ALA A 308 4.79 22.68 -17.99
C ALA A 308 3.49 21.83 -18.10
N VAL A 309 2.32 22.42 -17.83
CA VAL A 309 1.04 21.68 -17.84
C VAL A 309 0.76 21.08 -19.22
N ALA A 310 0.37 19.81 -19.25
CA ALA A 310 0.12 19.10 -20.50
C ALA A 310 -1.19 19.58 -21.18
N SER A 311 -1.13 19.86 -22.49
CA SER A 311 -2.27 20.37 -23.27
C SER A 311 -3.57 19.57 -23.18
N PRO A 312 -3.59 18.22 -23.02
CA PRO A 312 -4.84 17.49 -22.89
C PRO A 312 -5.65 17.84 -21.62
N LEU A 313 -5.01 18.45 -20.61
CA LEU A 313 -5.71 18.98 -19.43
C LEU A 313 -6.43 20.30 -19.72
N LEU A 314 -6.09 20.99 -20.82
CA LEU A 314 -6.56 22.34 -21.15
C LEU A 314 -7.53 22.38 -22.34
N ASP A 315 -7.47 21.39 -23.24
CA ASP A 315 -8.22 21.38 -24.51
C ASP A 315 -9.57 20.66 -24.44
N GLY A 316 -9.97 20.21 -23.25
CA GLY A 316 -11.22 19.50 -23.03
C GLY A 316 -11.17 17.99 -23.32
N THR A 317 -10.00 17.39 -23.58
CA THR A 317 -9.82 15.94 -23.81
C THR A 317 -10.52 15.09 -22.74
N PHE A 318 -10.44 15.48 -21.46
CA PHE A 318 -11.02 14.73 -20.34
C PHE A 318 -12.42 15.20 -19.91
N SER A 319 -13.08 16.10 -20.64
CA SER A 319 -14.34 16.74 -20.22
C SER A 319 -15.48 15.75 -19.95
N ASN A 320 -15.54 14.65 -20.70
CA ASN A 320 -16.58 13.64 -20.52
C ASN A 320 -16.40 12.81 -19.24
N ILE A 321 -15.16 12.71 -18.76
CA ILE A 321 -14.79 11.90 -17.59
C ILE A 321 -14.90 12.73 -16.32
N LEU A 322 -14.61 14.03 -16.39
CA LEU A 322 -14.76 14.96 -15.27
C LEU A 322 -16.23 15.30 -14.95
N LYS A 323 -17.17 14.95 -15.83
CA LYS A 323 -18.62 15.15 -15.64
C LYS A 323 -19.35 13.91 -15.11
N ALA A 324 -18.72 12.74 -15.14
CA ALA A 324 -19.27 11.47 -14.70
C ALA A 324 -18.96 11.23 -13.21
#